data_AF-A0A7V7ZAG2-F1
#
_entry.id   AF-A0A7V7ZAG2-F1
#
_cell.length_a   1.000
_cell.length_b   1.000
_cell.length_c   1.000
_cell.angle_alpha   90.00
_cell.angle_beta   90.00
_cell.angle_gamma   90.00
#
_symmetry.space_group_name_H-M   'P 1'
#
loop_
_entity.id
_entity.type
_entity.pdbx_description
1 polymer ?
#
loop_
_entity_poly.entity_id
_entity_poly.type
_entity_poly.pdbx_seq_one_letter_code
_entity_poly.pdbx_strand_id
1 'polypeptide(L)' 'MQALHWRDEIIRASRAGDMHRIDQLAAQLAQAEEARRLLRALTHCPTCAASVAAGLMSKATTT' A
#
# COMPACT_ATOMS: atom_id res chain seq x y z
N MET A 1 4.60 -13.62 9.11
CA MET A 1 6.07 -13.71 9.03
C MET A 1 6.60 -13.01 7.76
N GLN A 2 6.29 -11.72 7.55
CA GLN A 2 6.71 -10.97 6.34
C GLN A 2 7.55 -9.72 6.65
N ALA A 3 7.39 -9.11 7.84
CA ALA A 3 8.17 -7.93 8.22
C ALA A 3 9.69 -8.19 8.29
N LEU A 4 10.09 -9.41 8.68
CA LEU A 4 11.49 -9.84 8.69
C LEU A 4 12.08 -9.87 7.27
N HIS A 5 11.30 -10.30 6.27
CA HIS A 5 11.76 -10.40 4.88
C HIS A 5 12.08 -9.03 4.28
N TRP A 6 11.20 -8.04 4.47
CA TRP A 6 11.41 -6.68 3.94
C TRP A 6 12.63 -6.00 4.55
N ARG A 7 12.85 -6.18 5.86
CA ARG A 7 14.01 -5.61 6.54
C ARG A 7 15.31 -6.15 5.94
N ASP A 8 15.38 -7.45 5.70
CA ASP A 8 16.56 -8.09 5.15
C ASP A 8 16.80 -7.72 3.68
N GLU A 9 15.74 -7.53 2.89
CA GLU A 9 15.86 -7.01 1.51
C GLU A 9 16.37 -5.58 1.46
N ILE A 10 15.88 -4.70 2.33
CA ILE A 10 16.37 -3.31 2.42
C ILE A 10 17.85 -3.31 2.80
N ILE A 11 18.23 -4.08 3.83
CA ILE A 11 19.63 -4.17 4.27
C ILE A 11 20.53 -4.71 3.14
N ARG A 12 20.09 -5.72 2.40
CA ARG A 12 20.85 -6.26 1.25
C ARG A 12 21.01 -5.21 0.16
N ALA A 13 19.93 -4.54 -0.25
CA ALA A 13 19.97 -3.52 -1.30
C ALA A 13 20.87 -2.33 -0.90
N SER A 14 20.80 -1.88 0.36
CA SER A 14 21.67 -0.82 0.88
C SER A 14 23.15 -1.22 0.87
N ARG A 15 23.48 -2.45 1.27
CA ARG A 15 24.87 -2.95 1.23
C ARG A 15 25.41 -3.10 -0.19
N ALA A 16 24.55 -3.46 -1.13
CA ALA A 16 24.90 -3.56 -2.54
C ALA A 16 25.00 -2.19 -3.25
N GLY A 17 24.57 -1.10 -2.61
CA GLY A 17 24.47 0.21 -3.24
C GLY A 17 23.39 0.30 -4.33
N ASP A 18 22.44 -0.65 -4.35
CA ASP A 18 21.39 -0.74 -5.36
C ASP A 18 20.24 0.22 -5.04
N MET A 19 20.44 1.50 -5.40
CA MET A 19 19.46 2.55 -5.15
C MET A 19 18.15 2.31 -5.90
N HIS A 20 18.21 1.73 -7.11
CA HIS A 20 17.01 1.43 -7.88
C HIS A 20 16.11 0.43 -7.15
N ARG A 21 16.70 -0.61 -6.55
CA ARG A 21 15.95 -1.57 -5.74
C ARG A 21 15.38 -0.92 -4.49
N ILE A 22 16.11 -0.02 -3.83
CA ILE A 22 15.60 0.71 -2.67
C ILE A 22 14.38 1.56 -3.02
N ASP A 23 14.43 2.27 -4.15
CA ASP A 23 13.29 3.08 -4.62
C ASP A 23 12.05 2.21 -4.91
N GLN A 24 12.24 1.05 -5.53
CA GLN A 24 11.15 0.09 -5.75
C GLN A 24 10.53 -0.39 -4.43
N LEU A 25 11.36 -0.70 -3.43
CA LEU A 25 10.90 -1.12 -2.11
C LEU A 25 10.15 0.01 -1.39
N ALA A 26 10.65 1.25 -1.49
CA ALA A 26 10.00 2.42 -0.92
C ALA A 26 8.61 2.68 -1.55
N ALA A 27 8.50 2.54 -2.87
CA ALA A 27 7.22 2.69 -3.56
C ALA A 27 6.18 1.65 -3.11
N GLN A 28 6.60 0.39 -2.91
CA GLN A 28 5.72 -0.67 -2.42
C GLN A 28 5.26 -0.42 -0.97
N LEU A 29 6.17 0.06 -0.11
CA LEU A 29 5.84 0.44 1.26
C LEU A 29 4.84 1.61 1.30
N ALA A 30 5.03 2.64 0.46
CA ALA A 30 4.11 3.77 0.36
C ALA A 30 2.69 3.33 -0.05
N GLN A 31 2.58 2.41 -1.01
CA GLN A 31 1.28 1.84 -1.40
C GLN A 31 0.61 1.07 -0.25
N ALA A 32 1.39 0.28 0.50
CA ALA A 32 0.87 -0.46 1.66
C ALA A 32 0.40 0.47 2.78
N GLU A 33 1.11 1.58 3.02
CA GLU A 33 0.68 2.61 3.99
C GLU A 33 -0.60 3.30 3.56
N GLU A 34 -0.74 3.63 2.28
CA GLU A 34 -1.95 4.25 1.75
C GLU A 34 -3.16 3.30 1.86
N ALA A 35 -2.98 2.02 1.50
CA ALA A 35 -4.00 1.00 1.70
C ALA A 35 -4.41 0.90 3.19
N ARG A 36 -3.45 0.99 4.11
CA ARG A 36 -3.71 0.99 5.55
C ARG A 36 -4.45 2.24 6.02
N ARG A 37 -4.17 3.42 5.45
CA ARG A 37 -4.92 4.66 5.72
C ARG A 37 -6.36 4.53 5.27
N LEU A 38 -6.59 4.04 4.06
CA LEU A 38 -7.92 3.77 3.53
C LEU A 38 -8.68 2.80 4.44
N LEU A 39 -8.08 1.66 4.78
CA LEU A 39 -8.70 0.69 5.70
C LEU A 39 -9.05 1.31 7.05
N ARG A 40 -8.18 2.15 7.62
CA ARG A 40 -8.46 2.85 8.88
C ARG A 40 -9.61 3.84 8.76
N ALA A 41 -9.67 4.60 7.67
CA ALA A 41 -10.76 5.51 7.41
C ALA A 41 -12.11 4.77 7.31
N LEU A 42 -12.13 3.60 6.63
CA LEU A 42 -13.32 2.75 6.54
C LEU A 42 -13.72 2.20 7.92
N THR A 43 -12.76 1.80 8.77
CA THR A 43 -13.08 1.33 10.14
C THR A 43 -13.62 2.43 11.05
N HIS A 44 -13.25 3.70 10.82
CA HIS A 44 -13.70 4.82 11.65
C HIS A 44 -15.06 5.40 11.19
N CYS A 45 -15.45 5.17 9.93
CA CYS A 45 -16.79 5.46 9.44
C CYS A 45 -17.28 4.33 8.49
N PRO A 46 -17.81 3.23 9.04
CA PRO A 46 -18.31 2.11 8.24
C PRO A 46 -19.46 2.53 7.31
N THR A 47 -20.25 3.54 7.70
CA THR A 47 -21.32 4.11 6.86
C THR A 47 -20.76 4.88 5.65
N CYS A 48 -19.59 5.51 5.78
CA CYS A 48 -18.91 6.20 4.68
C CYS A 48 -18.26 5.22 3.69
N ALA A 49 -17.87 4.03 4.16
CA ALA A 49 -17.28 2.97 3.34
C ALA A 49 -18.21 2.49 2.22
N ALA A 50 -19.52 2.42 2.48
CA ALA A 50 -20.52 2.05 1.48
C ALA A 50 -20.58 3.07 0.33
N SER A 51 -20.45 4.37 0.62
CA SER A 51 -20.48 5.42 -0.41
C SER A 51 -19.22 5.43 -1.28
N VAL A 52 -18.04 5.18 -0.69
CA VAL A 52 -16.78 5.12 -1.44
C VAL A 52 -16.68 3.85 -2.28
N ALA A 53 -17.11 2.70 -1.74
CA ALA A 53 -17.20 1.45 -2.51
C ALA A 53 -18.21 1.55 -3.66
N ALA A 54 -19.36 2.18 -3.46
CA ALA A 54 -20.35 2.43 -4.52
C ALA A 54 -19.83 3.39 -5.61
N GLY A 55 -19.02 4.39 -5.25
CA GLY A 55 -18.37 5.30 -6.20
C GLY A 55 -17.29 4.60 -7.05
N LEU A 56 -16.51 3.69 -6.45
CA LEU A 56 -15.50 2.90 -7.16
C LEU A 56 -16.13 1.83 -8.07
N MET A 57 -17.22 1.18 -7.65
CA MET A 57 -17.97 0.24 -8.50
C MET A 57 -18.63 0.95 -9.69
N SER A 58 -19.18 2.15 -9.51
CA SER A 58 -19.78 2.93 -10.60
C SER A 58 -18.76 3.35 -11.68
N LYS A 59 -17.48 3.46 -11.33
CA LYS A 59 -16.40 3.77 -12.28
C LYS A 59 -15.86 2.52 -13.00
N ALA A 60 -16.03 1.33 -12.42
CA ALA A 60 -15.61 0.06 -13.02
C ALA A 60 -16.59 -0.48 -14.07
N THR A 61 -17.84 0.00 -14.11
CA THR A 61 -18.89 -0.46 -15.04
C THR A 61 -19.05 0.42 -16.28
N THR A 62 -18.24 1.47 -16.43
CA THR A 62 -18.21 2.31 -17.63
C THR A 62 -16.94 1.99 -18.43
N THR A 63 -16.91 0.85 -19.09
CA THR A 63 -16.09 0.58 -20.27
C THR A 63 -16.83 -0.42 -21.15
#